data_AF-A0AAE2W626-F1
#
_entry.id   AF-A0AAE2W626-F1
#
_cell.length_a   1.000
_cell.length_b   1.000
_cell.length_c   1.000
_cell.angle_alpha   90.00
_cell.angle_beta   90.00
_cell.angle_gamma   90.00
#
_symmetry.space_group_name_H-M   'P 1'
#
loop_
_entity.id
_entity.type
_entity.pdbx_description
1 polymer ?
#
loop_
_entity_poly.entity_id
_entity_poly.type
_entity_poly.pdbx_seq_one_letter_code
_entity_poly.pdbx_strand_id
1 'polypeptide(L)'
;MSDVEAVDDLQRRLQVEGGPLIDPGPPGFATVTFVWRAPAGSPVRHVYLEANGVTDRRDPDANALRRLPGSDLWVLSRQVPEAWRGGYGFLPRVDPITEPAAGQTEWEWWRGVLAGLVTDELNPLPVVASMGLPARSEAVMPEAPAQRWWVHGVLPRGHMTEETCSLAGVERSIWLYEPPGIADRDRPVLVVFDGRVAAVEIPLAPALDRLGARGYRVPLVVMIDSIEPGLRSRELPCSPDFLDALTGDLLPNLRARWGATGDPSSVLAGGSSYGGLAATYAALQAPEHVGGAVSLSGSFWWPRPPMVGRSIQQRVADLDPGGSRFWMAAGLLEPRLIEENREVRDLLRARGFDVTYREFCGGHDYVQWRDLLVEGASALLGRSDV
;
A
#
# COMPACT_ATOMS: atom_id res chain seq x y z
N MET A 1 17.17 -32.54 21.42
CA MET A 1 16.39 -32.91 20.23
C MET A 1 17.39 -33.15 19.12
N SER A 2 17.37 -34.31 18.49
CA SER A 2 18.26 -34.57 17.34
C SER A 2 17.81 -33.74 16.12
N ASP A 3 18.71 -33.49 15.17
CA ASP A 3 18.38 -32.74 13.94
C ASP A 3 17.25 -33.41 13.13
N VAL A 4 17.12 -34.75 13.23
CA VAL A 4 16.07 -35.53 12.56
C VAL A 4 14.71 -35.30 13.23
N GLU A 5 14.63 -35.37 14.56
CA GLU A 5 13.39 -35.09 15.30
C GLU A 5 12.89 -33.66 15.08
N ALA A 6 13.82 -32.71 14.95
CA ALA A 6 13.51 -31.31 14.66
C ALA A 6 12.89 -31.13 13.25
N VAL A 7 13.40 -31.85 12.25
CA VAL A 7 12.86 -31.82 10.88
C VAL A 7 11.47 -32.46 10.83
N ASP A 8 11.29 -33.62 11.48
CA ASP A 8 10.01 -34.33 11.48
C ASP A 8 8.89 -33.54 12.18
N ASP A 9 9.22 -32.87 13.30
CA ASP A 9 8.28 -31.99 13.98
C ASP A 9 7.90 -30.78 13.11
N LEU A 10 8.89 -30.12 12.51
CA LEU A 10 8.68 -28.98 11.62
C LEU A 10 7.79 -29.36 10.42
N GLN A 11 8.05 -30.50 9.78
CA GLN A 11 7.24 -30.98 8.67
C GLN A 11 5.80 -31.25 9.09
N ARG A 12 5.58 -31.86 10.27
CA ARG A 12 4.25 -32.14 10.80
C ARG A 12 3.48 -30.84 11.06
N ARG A 13 4.13 -29.84 11.66
CA ARG A 13 3.53 -28.52 11.89
C ARG A 13 3.15 -27.85 10.58
N LEU A 14 4.04 -27.81 9.59
CA LEU A 14 3.76 -27.21 8.28
C LEU A 14 2.58 -27.88 7.54
N GLN A 15 2.36 -29.18 7.73
CA GLN A 15 1.21 -29.88 7.16
C GLN A 15 -0.13 -29.48 7.79
N VAL A 16 -0.13 -29.08 9.07
CA VAL A 16 -1.33 -28.75 9.84
C VAL A 16 -1.61 -27.25 9.83
N GLU A 17 -0.58 -26.44 10.04
CA GLU A 17 -0.66 -24.99 10.23
C GLU A 17 -0.40 -24.21 8.93
N GLY A 18 0.35 -24.78 7.99
CA GLY A 18 0.94 -24.03 6.87
C GLY A 18 2.13 -23.17 7.28
N GLY A 19 2.60 -22.31 6.37
CA GLY A 19 3.68 -21.35 6.59
C GLY A 19 3.19 -19.89 6.64
N PRO A 20 3.93 -18.96 7.30
CA PRO A 20 5.02 -19.24 8.20
C PRO A 20 4.50 -19.79 9.54
N LEU A 21 5.33 -20.51 10.28
CA LEU A 21 4.96 -20.98 11.62
C LEU A 21 5.11 -19.85 12.64
N ILE A 22 4.15 -19.73 13.55
CA ILE A 22 4.08 -18.63 14.51
C ILE A 22 4.03 -19.22 15.92
N ASP A 23 5.08 -18.95 16.69
CA ASP A 23 5.21 -19.37 18.09
C ASP A 23 5.21 -18.13 19.01
N PRO A 24 4.79 -18.27 20.29
CA PRO A 24 4.94 -17.20 21.27
C PRO A 24 6.39 -16.71 21.37
N GLY A 25 6.59 -15.39 21.41
CA GLY A 25 7.89 -14.76 21.60
C GLY A 25 8.01 -14.06 22.97
N PRO A 26 9.07 -13.26 23.17
CA PRO A 26 9.15 -12.31 24.28
C PRO A 26 7.97 -11.34 24.28
N PRO A 27 7.67 -10.65 25.41
CA PRO A 27 6.55 -9.71 25.49
C PRO A 27 6.54 -8.69 24.33
N GLY A 28 5.41 -8.60 23.62
CA GLY A 28 5.21 -7.72 22.46
C GLY A 28 5.64 -8.31 21.11
N PHE A 29 6.19 -9.53 21.10
CA PHE A 29 6.71 -10.19 19.90
C PHE A 29 6.23 -11.63 19.77
N ALA A 30 6.09 -12.09 18.53
CA ALA A 30 5.99 -13.48 18.16
C ALA A 30 7.31 -13.96 17.54
N THR A 31 7.63 -15.24 17.74
CA THR A 31 8.71 -15.91 17.02
C THR A 31 8.15 -16.51 15.74
N VAL A 32 8.49 -15.94 14.59
CA VAL A 32 8.00 -16.39 13.29
C VAL A 32 9.09 -17.19 12.60
N THR A 33 8.79 -18.44 12.25
CA THR A 33 9.70 -19.32 11.50
C THR A 33 9.24 -19.41 10.06
N PHE A 34 9.99 -18.75 9.18
CA PHE A 34 9.79 -18.81 7.73
C PHE A 34 10.48 -20.05 7.17
N VAL A 35 9.76 -20.82 6.37
CA VAL A 35 10.27 -22.07 5.81
C VAL A 35 10.10 -22.07 4.30
N TRP A 36 11.19 -22.31 3.58
CA TRP A 36 11.16 -22.54 2.14
C TRP A 36 11.56 -23.98 1.85
N ARG A 37 10.80 -24.66 0.99
CA ARG A 37 11.08 -26.03 0.55
C ARG A 37 11.76 -26.01 -0.81
N ALA A 38 12.97 -26.55 -0.87
CA ALA A 38 13.70 -26.67 -2.12
C ALA A 38 13.05 -27.73 -3.03
N PRO A 39 12.73 -27.40 -4.30
CA PRO A 39 12.31 -28.40 -5.27
C PRO A 39 13.38 -29.49 -5.46
N ALA A 40 12.94 -30.70 -5.80
CA ALA A 40 13.86 -31.81 -6.07
C ALA A 40 14.84 -31.46 -7.19
N GLY A 41 16.14 -31.69 -6.96
CA GLY A 41 17.19 -31.35 -7.93
C GLY A 41 17.51 -29.85 -8.05
N SER A 42 16.98 -29.00 -7.17
CA SER A 42 17.20 -27.56 -7.22
C SER A 42 18.70 -27.20 -7.11
N PRO A 43 19.23 -26.33 -8.00
CA PRO A 43 20.61 -25.86 -7.95
C PRO A 43 20.83 -24.76 -6.90
N VAL A 44 19.80 -24.39 -6.14
CA VAL A 44 19.79 -23.29 -5.18
C VAL A 44 20.82 -23.52 -4.07
N ARG A 45 21.64 -22.49 -3.81
CA ARG A 45 22.69 -22.48 -2.78
C ARG A 45 22.45 -21.43 -1.70
N HIS A 46 21.60 -20.44 -1.99
CA HIS A 46 21.24 -19.37 -1.07
C HIS A 46 19.75 -19.14 -1.12
N VAL A 47 19.14 -18.87 0.03
CA VAL A 47 17.73 -18.46 0.11
C VAL A 47 17.66 -17.31 1.08
N TYR A 48 17.08 -16.18 0.65
CA TYR A 48 16.92 -15.01 1.51
C TYR A 48 15.44 -14.77 1.77
N LEU A 49 15.11 -14.34 2.98
CA LEU A 49 13.79 -13.82 3.31
C LEU A 49 13.71 -12.36 2.85
N GLU A 50 12.61 -12.02 2.20
CA GLU A 50 12.18 -10.63 2.05
C GLU A 50 10.84 -10.51 2.76
N ALA A 51 10.80 -9.77 3.87
CA ALA A 51 9.57 -9.51 4.62
C ALA A 51 9.45 -8.01 4.90
N ASN A 52 8.34 -7.42 4.45
CA ASN A 52 8.14 -5.98 4.46
C ASN A 52 8.20 -5.39 5.88
N GLY A 53 9.12 -4.44 6.10
CA GLY A 53 9.35 -3.80 7.40
C GLY A 53 10.14 -4.66 8.41
N VAL A 54 10.37 -5.95 8.13
CA VAL A 54 11.06 -6.89 9.03
C VAL A 54 12.50 -7.13 8.60
N THR A 55 12.76 -7.27 7.29
CA THR A 55 14.10 -7.52 6.76
C THR A 55 14.77 -6.24 6.26
N ASP A 56 16.05 -6.05 6.58
CA ASP A 56 16.86 -4.97 6.01
C ASP A 56 17.63 -5.48 4.79
N ARG A 57 17.27 -4.98 3.59
CA ARG A 57 17.92 -5.35 2.32
C ARG A 57 19.41 -4.98 2.25
N ARG A 58 19.90 -4.10 3.13
CA ARG A 58 21.32 -3.73 3.21
C ARG A 58 22.15 -4.78 3.94
N ASP A 59 21.50 -5.70 4.63
CA ASP A 59 22.13 -6.82 5.33
C ASP A 59 21.51 -8.14 4.85
N PRO A 60 21.87 -8.60 3.63
CA PRO A 60 21.35 -9.84 3.07
C PRO A 60 21.72 -11.05 3.92
N ASP A 61 22.90 -11.06 4.55
CA ASP A 61 23.38 -12.18 5.37
C ASP A 61 22.49 -12.39 6.60
N ALA A 62 22.06 -11.31 7.26
CA ALA A 62 21.08 -11.44 8.32
C ALA A 62 19.81 -12.16 7.83
N ASN A 63 19.37 -11.89 6.60
CA ASN A 63 18.13 -12.42 6.03
C ASN A 63 18.27 -13.81 5.37
N ALA A 64 19.45 -14.41 5.40
CA ALA A 64 19.69 -15.72 4.80
C ALA A 64 19.06 -16.84 5.62
N LEU A 65 18.24 -17.67 4.98
CA LEU A 65 17.74 -18.92 5.55
C LEU A 65 18.88 -19.94 5.59
N ARG A 66 18.81 -20.85 6.56
CA ARG A 66 19.74 -21.96 6.72
C ARG A 66 19.07 -23.26 6.28
N ARG A 67 19.76 -24.04 5.45
CA ARG A 67 19.32 -25.38 5.09
C ARG A 67 19.43 -26.32 6.30
N LEU A 68 18.36 -27.02 6.62
CA LEU A 68 18.38 -28.05 7.67
C LEU A 68 19.10 -29.31 7.15
N PRO A 69 20.13 -29.82 7.85
CA PRO A 69 20.86 -31.02 7.44
C PRO A 69 19.92 -32.20 7.16
N GLY A 70 20.20 -32.94 6.08
CA GLY A 70 19.42 -34.13 5.72
C GLY A 70 18.01 -33.88 5.15
N SER A 71 17.59 -32.62 4.96
CA SER A 71 16.26 -32.29 4.42
C SER A 71 16.32 -31.33 3.22
N ASP A 72 15.19 -31.08 2.58
CA ASP A 72 14.97 -30.06 1.54
C ASP A 72 14.54 -28.69 2.11
N LEU A 73 14.48 -28.54 3.44
CA LEU A 73 13.96 -27.36 4.11
C LEU A 73 15.04 -26.32 4.39
N TRP A 74 14.69 -25.07 4.15
CA TRP A 74 15.44 -23.88 4.53
C TRP A 74 14.63 -23.09 5.55
N VAL A 75 15.27 -22.63 6.61
CA VAL A 75 14.57 -21.97 7.73
C VAL A 75 15.23 -20.68 8.16
N LEU A 76 14.41 -19.70 8.57
CA LEU A 76 14.83 -18.52 9.30
C LEU A 76 13.77 -18.14 10.32
N SER A 77 14.17 -18.03 11.60
CA SER A 77 13.28 -17.52 12.65
C SER A 77 13.58 -16.06 12.95
N ARG A 78 12.52 -15.27 13.16
CA ARG A 78 12.58 -13.84 13.49
C ARG A 78 11.66 -13.50 14.64
N GLN A 79 12.08 -12.55 15.46
CA GLN A 79 11.17 -11.86 16.36
C GLN A 79 10.44 -10.79 15.55
N VAL A 80 9.12 -10.87 15.54
CA VAL A 80 8.24 -9.98 14.79
C VAL A 80 7.20 -9.43 15.76
N PRO A 81 6.86 -8.13 15.73
CA PRO A 81 5.83 -7.61 16.62
C PRO A 81 4.52 -8.40 16.52
N GLU A 82 3.86 -8.66 17.65
CA GLU A 82 2.64 -9.48 17.70
C GLU A 82 1.46 -8.88 16.92
N ALA A 83 1.51 -7.58 16.65
CA ALA A 83 0.51 -6.85 15.85
C ALA A 83 0.86 -6.76 14.35
N TRP A 84 1.98 -7.34 13.91
CA TRP A 84 2.46 -7.18 12.55
C TRP A 84 1.57 -7.89 11.52
N ARG A 85 1.32 -7.20 10.42
CA ARG A 85 0.82 -7.80 9.18
C ARG A 85 1.60 -7.22 8.01
N GLY A 86 2.06 -8.08 7.11
CA GLY A 86 2.82 -7.65 5.94
C GLY A 86 3.04 -8.76 4.91
N GLY A 87 3.44 -8.34 3.71
CA GLY A 87 3.85 -9.23 2.64
C GLY A 87 5.28 -9.73 2.83
N TYR A 88 5.51 -10.98 2.46
CA TYR A 88 6.84 -11.58 2.42
C TYR A 88 6.99 -12.51 1.21
N GLY A 89 8.23 -12.92 0.94
CA GLY A 89 8.57 -13.93 -0.04
C GLY A 89 10.00 -14.42 0.13
N PHE A 90 10.39 -15.37 -0.72
CA PHE A 90 11.72 -15.96 -0.71
C PHE A 90 12.49 -15.59 -1.97
N LEU A 91 13.80 -15.44 -1.83
CA LEU A 91 14.74 -15.20 -2.93
C LEU A 91 15.70 -16.40 -3.04
N PRO A 92 15.27 -17.51 -3.67
CA PRO A 92 16.15 -18.65 -3.92
C PRO A 92 17.14 -18.32 -5.05
N ARG A 93 18.44 -18.50 -4.80
CA ARG A 93 19.50 -18.15 -5.75
C ARG A 93 20.62 -19.19 -5.80
N VAL A 94 21.29 -19.25 -6.95
CA VAL A 94 22.55 -20.00 -7.11
C VAL A 94 23.72 -19.17 -6.61
N ASP A 95 23.74 -17.88 -6.94
CA ASP A 95 24.74 -16.90 -6.50
C ASP A 95 24.19 -16.01 -5.37
N PRO A 96 25.03 -15.55 -4.44
CA PRO A 96 24.59 -14.70 -3.34
C PRO A 96 24.07 -13.34 -3.83
N ILE A 97 23.32 -12.64 -2.97
CA ILE A 97 22.96 -11.24 -3.23
C ILE A 97 24.22 -10.40 -3.05
N THR A 98 24.57 -9.61 -4.06
CA THR A 98 25.72 -8.69 -4.07
C THR A 98 25.23 -7.26 -3.97
N GLU A 99 26.11 -6.33 -3.60
CA GLU A 99 25.84 -4.88 -3.61
C GLU A 99 25.49 -4.33 -5.00
N PRO A 100 24.86 -3.13 -5.09
CA PRO A 100 24.62 -2.43 -6.35
C PRO A 100 25.91 -2.21 -7.16
N ALA A 101 25.80 -2.34 -8.49
CA ALA A 101 26.91 -2.02 -9.37
C ALA A 101 27.22 -0.50 -9.39
N ALA A 102 28.45 -0.13 -9.76
CA ALA A 102 28.83 1.28 -9.88
C ALA A 102 27.90 2.01 -10.87
N GLY A 103 27.30 3.12 -10.42
CA GLY A 103 26.35 3.92 -11.21
C GLY A 103 24.91 3.41 -11.20
N GLN A 104 24.64 2.23 -10.61
CA GLN A 104 23.29 1.72 -10.40
C GLN A 104 22.73 2.28 -9.09
N THR A 105 21.47 2.76 -9.12
CA THR A 105 20.80 3.16 -7.88
C THR A 105 20.46 1.94 -7.02
N GLU A 106 20.40 2.14 -5.70
CA GLU A 106 19.99 1.08 -4.75
C GLU A 106 18.60 0.52 -5.10
N TRP A 107 17.70 1.36 -5.64
CA TRP A 107 16.36 0.94 -6.04
C TRP A 107 16.35 0.10 -7.32
N GLU A 108 17.08 0.50 -8.36
CA GLU A 108 17.21 -0.30 -9.59
C GLU A 108 17.82 -1.66 -9.31
N TRP A 109 18.87 -1.69 -8.49
CA TRP A 109 19.48 -2.93 -8.02
C TRP A 109 18.47 -3.80 -7.29
N TRP A 110 17.78 -3.25 -6.30
CA TRP A 110 16.85 -4.02 -5.48
C TRP A 110 15.66 -4.54 -6.28
N ARG A 111 15.14 -3.76 -7.24
CA ARG A 111 14.11 -4.25 -8.18
C ARG A 111 14.60 -5.44 -9.00
N GLY A 112 15.86 -5.44 -9.43
CA GLY A 112 16.48 -6.58 -10.10
C GLY A 112 16.57 -7.81 -9.21
N VAL A 113 16.90 -7.63 -7.92
CA VAL A 113 16.88 -8.72 -6.93
C VAL A 113 15.47 -9.28 -6.75
N LEU A 114 14.48 -8.40 -6.56
CA LEU A 114 13.07 -8.76 -6.36
C LEU A 114 12.45 -9.50 -7.54
N ALA A 115 13.00 -9.39 -8.76
CA ALA A 115 12.51 -10.13 -9.92
C ALA A 115 12.58 -11.67 -9.73
N GLY A 116 13.45 -12.15 -8.84
CA GLY A 116 13.56 -13.58 -8.47
C GLY A 116 12.74 -13.96 -7.23
N LEU A 117 11.89 -13.08 -6.71
CA LEU A 117 11.07 -13.35 -5.54
C LEU A 117 9.99 -14.38 -5.87
N VAL A 118 9.88 -15.39 -5.02
CA VAL A 118 8.83 -16.42 -5.08
C VAL A 118 7.97 -16.35 -3.83
N THR A 119 6.70 -16.70 -3.97
CA THR A 119 5.77 -16.81 -2.85
C THR A 119 6.07 -18.05 -2.02
N ASP A 120 5.57 -18.05 -0.79
CA ASP A 120 5.58 -19.21 0.08
C ASP A 120 4.44 -20.17 -0.32
N GLU A 121 4.80 -21.30 -0.94
CA GLU A 121 3.86 -22.36 -1.31
C GLU A 121 3.24 -23.09 -0.11
N LEU A 122 3.85 -22.96 1.08
CA LEU A 122 3.33 -23.55 2.32
C LEU A 122 2.28 -22.65 2.97
N ASN A 123 2.17 -21.39 2.54
CA ASN A 123 1.24 -20.44 3.13
C ASN A 123 -0.18 -20.61 2.56
N PRO A 124 -1.20 -20.88 3.39
CA PRO A 124 -2.56 -21.05 2.93
C PRO A 124 -3.26 -19.72 2.59
N LEU A 125 -2.67 -18.59 2.97
CA LEU A 125 -3.23 -17.27 2.69
C LEU A 125 -3.01 -16.86 1.22
N PRO A 126 -3.92 -16.06 0.66
CA PRO A 126 -3.78 -15.59 -0.71
C PRO A 126 -2.54 -14.73 -0.91
N VAL A 127 -2.00 -14.81 -2.12
CA VAL A 127 -0.88 -13.99 -2.56
C VAL A 127 -1.36 -12.68 -3.18
N VAL A 128 -0.55 -11.64 -3.07
CA VAL A 128 -0.87 -10.30 -3.56
C VAL A 128 0.28 -9.78 -4.41
N ALA A 129 -0.01 -9.34 -5.62
CA ALA A 129 0.91 -8.59 -6.48
C ALA A 129 0.47 -7.12 -6.51
N SER A 130 1.43 -6.21 -6.62
CA SER A 130 1.16 -4.78 -6.80
C SER A 130 2.28 -4.10 -7.56
N MET A 131 1.95 -3.01 -8.25
CA MET A 131 2.91 -2.15 -8.97
C MET A 131 3.74 -2.92 -10.01
N GLY A 132 3.17 -3.98 -10.61
CA GLY A 132 3.88 -4.87 -11.53
C GLY A 132 5.07 -5.64 -10.91
N LEU A 133 5.16 -5.69 -9.57
CA LEU A 133 6.15 -6.50 -8.86
C LEU A 133 5.64 -7.95 -8.67
N PRO A 134 6.55 -8.93 -8.48
CA PRO A 134 6.15 -10.30 -8.17
C PRO A 134 5.21 -10.38 -6.95
N ALA A 135 4.33 -11.38 -6.98
CA ALA A 135 3.40 -11.64 -5.90
C ALA A 135 4.13 -11.98 -4.59
N ARG A 136 3.52 -11.63 -3.47
CA ARG A 136 4.01 -11.87 -2.11
C ARG A 136 2.96 -12.64 -1.31
N SER A 137 3.42 -13.52 -0.43
CA SER A 137 2.58 -14.17 0.56
C SER A 137 2.28 -13.20 1.71
N GLU A 138 1.13 -13.34 2.38
CA GLU A 138 0.76 -12.51 3.53
C GLU A 138 1.10 -13.25 4.83
N ALA A 139 1.67 -12.55 5.81
CA ALA A 139 1.79 -13.05 7.17
C ALA A 139 1.02 -12.13 8.12
N VAL A 140 0.25 -12.74 9.03
CA VAL A 140 -0.65 -12.07 9.97
C VAL A 140 -0.36 -12.59 11.36
N MET A 141 0.17 -11.73 12.23
CA MET A 141 0.47 -12.10 13.61
C MET A 141 -0.78 -12.13 14.48
N PRO A 142 -0.77 -12.82 15.64
CA PRO A 142 -1.98 -13.09 16.42
C PRO A 142 -2.76 -11.85 16.86
N GLU A 143 -2.06 -10.75 17.18
CA GLU A 143 -2.66 -9.48 17.61
C GLU A 143 -2.74 -8.46 16.46
N ALA A 144 -2.50 -8.88 15.21
CA ALA A 144 -2.62 -8.00 14.07
C ALA A 144 -4.07 -7.55 13.89
N PRO A 145 -4.35 -6.24 13.78
CA PRO A 145 -5.72 -5.77 13.63
C PRO A 145 -6.45 -6.45 12.47
N ALA A 146 -7.72 -6.80 12.71
CA ALA A 146 -8.58 -7.33 11.68
C ALA A 146 -8.89 -6.25 10.62
N GLN A 147 -8.79 -6.63 9.35
CA GLN A 147 -9.19 -5.76 8.25
C GLN A 147 -10.71 -5.78 8.12
N ARG A 148 -11.31 -4.60 8.24
CA ARG A 148 -12.78 -4.48 8.37
C ARG A 148 -13.45 -4.36 7.00
N TRP A 149 -12.74 -3.85 6.02
CA TRP A 149 -13.22 -3.54 4.68
C TRP A 149 -12.72 -4.56 3.67
N TRP A 150 -11.47 -4.97 3.76
CA TRP A 150 -10.88 -5.92 2.81
C TRP A 150 -11.31 -7.36 3.09
N VAL A 151 -11.67 -8.07 2.02
CA VAL A 151 -11.84 -9.53 2.01
C VAL A 151 -11.36 -10.04 0.66
N HIS A 152 -10.45 -11.00 0.68
CA HIS A 152 -9.90 -11.58 -0.54
C HIS A 152 -10.93 -12.45 -1.28
N GLY A 153 -10.87 -12.48 -2.61
CA GLY A 153 -11.66 -13.39 -3.45
C GLY A 153 -13.16 -13.08 -3.56
N VAL A 154 -13.61 -11.95 -3.03
CA VAL A 154 -15.00 -11.50 -3.16
C VAL A 154 -15.18 -10.76 -4.47
N LEU A 155 -16.24 -11.07 -5.21
CA LEU A 155 -16.59 -10.34 -6.43
C LEU A 155 -17.29 -9.01 -6.09
N PRO A 156 -17.05 -7.94 -6.87
CA PRO A 156 -17.76 -6.68 -6.70
C PRO A 156 -19.24 -6.83 -7.06
N ARG A 157 -20.09 -6.10 -6.35
CA ARG A 157 -21.55 -6.02 -6.58
C ARG A 157 -21.94 -4.76 -7.34
N GLY A 158 -21.10 -3.72 -7.30
CA GLY A 158 -21.27 -2.49 -8.07
C GLY A 158 -20.89 -2.66 -9.54
N HIS A 159 -20.93 -1.56 -10.29
CA HIS A 159 -20.55 -1.53 -11.69
C HIS A 159 -19.18 -0.89 -11.87
N MET A 160 -18.32 -1.51 -12.69
CA MET A 160 -17.02 -0.98 -13.07
C MET A 160 -17.02 -0.67 -14.57
N THR A 161 -16.67 0.56 -14.93
CA THR A 161 -16.45 0.99 -16.31
C THR A 161 -14.99 1.40 -16.49
N GLU A 162 -14.30 0.79 -17.45
CA GLU A 162 -12.97 1.25 -17.88
C GLU A 162 -13.11 2.19 -19.06
N GLU A 163 -12.50 3.38 -18.95
CA GLU A 163 -12.41 4.35 -20.04
C GLU A 163 -10.96 4.74 -20.29
N THR A 164 -10.67 5.20 -21.50
CA THR A 164 -9.41 5.90 -21.78
C THR A 164 -9.64 7.40 -21.67
N CYS A 165 -8.74 8.11 -20.99
CA CYS A 165 -8.77 9.56 -20.89
C CYS A 165 -7.37 10.17 -21.09
N SER A 166 -7.32 11.40 -21.58
CA SER A 166 -6.12 12.23 -21.57
C SER A 166 -6.07 13.06 -20.31
N LEU A 167 -5.01 12.94 -19.51
CA LEU A 167 -4.72 13.86 -18.42
C LEU A 167 -3.29 14.34 -18.55
N ALA A 168 -3.08 15.67 -18.45
CA ALA A 168 -1.79 16.32 -18.63
C ALA A 168 -1.09 15.92 -19.95
N GLY A 169 -1.87 15.74 -21.03
CA GLY A 169 -1.38 15.33 -22.34
C GLY A 169 -0.96 13.86 -22.46
N VAL A 170 -1.31 13.03 -21.48
CA VAL A 170 -1.01 11.58 -21.48
C VAL A 170 -2.30 10.76 -21.45
N GLU A 171 -2.46 9.93 -22.47
CA GLU A 171 -3.52 8.91 -22.54
C GLU A 171 -3.29 7.80 -21.51
N ARG A 172 -4.34 7.46 -20.76
CA ARG A 172 -4.29 6.43 -19.72
C ARG A 172 -5.65 5.76 -19.53
N SER A 173 -5.65 4.54 -18.98
CA SER A 173 -6.87 3.94 -18.45
C SER A 173 -7.30 4.66 -17.17
N ILE A 174 -8.61 4.85 -17.02
CA ILE A 174 -9.27 5.15 -15.77
C ILE A 174 -10.38 4.12 -15.53
N TRP A 175 -10.58 3.75 -14.28
CA TRP A 175 -11.69 2.89 -13.88
C TRP A 175 -12.66 3.69 -13.01
N LEU A 176 -13.92 3.74 -13.44
CA LEU A 176 -15.01 4.34 -12.70
C LEU A 176 -15.84 3.24 -12.05
N TYR A 177 -15.90 3.26 -10.73
CA TYR A 177 -16.66 2.31 -9.95
C TYR A 177 -17.85 2.98 -9.28
N GLU A 178 -19.02 2.40 -9.49
CA GLU A 178 -20.29 2.77 -8.85
C GLU A 178 -20.66 1.70 -7.82
N PRO A 179 -20.33 1.88 -6.52
CA PRO A 179 -20.69 0.91 -5.50
C PRO A 179 -22.21 0.87 -5.27
N PRO A 180 -22.75 -0.24 -4.74
CA PRO A 180 -24.16 -0.33 -4.37
C PRO A 180 -24.58 0.79 -3.40
N GLY A 181 -25.71 1.43 -3.69
CA GLY A 181 -26.24 2.51 -2.87
C GLY A 181 -25.68 3.90 -3.18
N ILE A 182 -24.90 4.05 -4.27
CA ILE A 182 -24.56 5.36 -4.82
C ILE A 182 -25.82 6.13 -5.23
N ALA A 183 -25.84 7.45 -5.00
CA ALA A 183 -26.95 8.31 -5.40
C ALA A 183 -26.99 8.52 -6.92
N ASP A 184 -28.14 8.89 -7.47
CA ASP A 184 -28.26 9.16 -8.92
C ASP A 184 -27.58 10.47 -9.35
N ARG A 185 -27.46 11.44 -8.44
CA ARG A 185 -26.87 12.76 -8.68
C ARG A 185 -26.20 13.29 -7.42
N ASP A 186 -25.41 14.34 -7.59
CA ASP A 186 -24.63 14.96 -6.49
C ASP A 186 -23.75 13.92 -5.77
N ARG A 187 -23.16 13.03 -6.57
CA ARG A 187 -22.40 11.88 -6.08
C ARG A 187 -21.08 12.36 -5.47
N PRO A 188 -20.77 12.02 -4.21
CA PRO A 188 -19.42 12.23 -3.67
C PRO A 188 -18.38 11.54 -4.57
N VAL A 189 -17.16 12.04 -4.59
CA VAL A 189 -16.10 11.48 -5.44
C VAL A 189 -14.92 11.05 -4.59
N LEU A 190 -14.36 9.89 -4.90
CA LEU A 190 -13.06 9.45 -4.42
C LEU A 190 -12.13 9.18 -5.61
N VAL A 191 -11.18 10.07 -5.83
CA VAL A 191 -10.08 9.87 -6.77
C VAL A 191 -9.01 9.01 -6.12
N VAL A 192 -8.62 7.91 -6.75
CA VAL A 192 -7.60 6.98 -6.26
C VAL A 192 -6.43 6.94 -7.25
N PHE A 193 -5.25 7.33 -6.79
CA PHE A 193 -4.01 7.17 -7.55
C PHE A 193 -3.52 5.71 -7.52
N ASP A 194 -2.60 5.36 -8.42
CA ASP A 194 -2.19 3.96 -8.64
C ASP A 194 -3.39 3.07 -9.01
N GLY A 195 -4.26 3.59 -9.89
CA GLY A 195 -5.58 3.04 -10.18
C GLY A 195 -5.58 1.61 -10.69
N ARG A 196 -4.56 1.19 -11.47
CA ARG A 196 -4.41 -0.20 -11.89
C ARG A 196 -4.25 -1.14 -10.71
N VAL A 197 -3.53 -0.71 -9.66
CA VAL A 197 -3.41 -1.49 -8.42
C VAL A 197 -4.78 -1.62 -7.77
N ALA A 198 -5.49 -0.51 -7.59
CA ALA A 198 -6.78 -0.49 -6.92
C ALA A 198 -7.92 -1.18 -7.70
N ALA A 199 -7.85 -1.22 -9.03
CA ALA A 199 -8.89 -1.78 -9.90
C ALA A 199 -8.64 -3.24 -10.28
N VAL A 200 -7.38 -3.64 -10.48
CA VAL A 200 -7.02 -4.93 -11.11
C VAL A 200 -6.17 -5.80 -10.19
N GLU A 201 -5.07 -5.27 -9.66
CA GLU A 201 -4.08 -6.10 -8.94
C GLU A 201 -4.54 -6.41 -7.51
N ILE A 202 -5.13 -5.41 -6.85
CA ILE A 202 -5.71 -5.47 -5.50
C ILE A 202 -7.09 -4.80 -5.56
N PRO A 203 -8.09 -5.49 -6.13
CA PRO A 203 -9.37 -4.88 -6.47
C PRO A 203 -10.11 -4.40 -5.21
N LEU A 204 -10.21 -3.08 -5.01
CA LEU A 204 -10.85 -2.47 -3.84
C LEU A 204 -12.37 -2.42 -3.94
N ALA A 205 -12.94 -2.65 -5.12
CA ALA A 205 -14.38 -2.61 -5.38
C ALA A 205 -15.23 -3.42 -4.37
N PRO A 206 -14.89 -4.68 -4.01
CA PRO A 206 -15.62 -5.42 -2.99
C PRO A 206 -15.55 -4.80 -1.59
N ALA A 207 -14.48 -4.08 -1.26
CA ALA A 207 -14.35 -3.38 0.01
C ALA A 207 -15.22 -2.11 0.03
N LEU A 208 -15.27 -1.39 -1.08
CA LEU A 208 -16.11 -0.20 -1.28
C LEU A 208 -17.61 -0.53 -1.21
N ASP A 209 -18.02 -1.73 -1.63
CA ASP A 209 -19.41 -2.20 -1.55
C ASP A 209 -20.00 -2.23 -0.14
N ARG A 210 -19.14 -2.20 0.88
CA ARG A 210 -19.53 -2.29 2.28
C ARG A 210 -19.91 -0.93 2.86
N LEU A 211 -19.62 0.18 2.17
CA LEU A 211 -19.84 1.54 2.67
C LEU A 211 -21.32 1.80 2.98
N GLY A 212 -22.19 1.63 1.98
CA GLY A 212 -23.63 1.89 2.13
C GLY A 212 -24.29 0.99 3.18
N ALA A 213 -23.97 -0.30 3.18
CA ALA A 213 -24.48 -1.26 4.18
C ALA A 213 -24.02 -0.95 5.62
N ARG A 214 -23.00 -0.11 5.79
CA ARG A 214 -22.49 0.36 7.09
C ARG A 214 -22.85 1.82 7.39
N GLY A 215 -23.82 2.38 6.66
CA GLY A 215 -24.36 3.72 6.89
C GLY A 215 -23.38 4.86 6.57
N TYR A 216 -22.41 4.63 5.68
CA TYR A 216 -21.55 5.70 5.16
C TYR A 216 -22.09 6.22 3.83
N ARG A 217 -21.78 7.49 3.50
CA ARG A 217 -22.02 8.00 2.15
C ARG A 217 -21.20 7.20 1.14
N VAL A 218 -21.80 6.92 -0.02
CA VAL A 218 -21.19 6.09 -1.08
C VAL A 218 -20.68 7.00 -2.19
N PRO A 219 -19.37 6.97 -2.52
CA PRO A 219 -18.79 7.79 -3.57
C PRO A 219 -18.80 7.09 -4.94
N LEU A 220 -18.78 7.89 -6.02
CA LEU A 220 -18.21 7.48 -7.29
C LEU A 220 -16.69 7.37 -7.10
N VAL A 221 -16.12 6.20 -7.38
CA VAL A 221 -14.67 5.99 -7.23
C VAL A 221 -14.00 6.05 -8.60
N VAL A 222 -12.98 6.88 -8.74
CA VAL A 222 -12.24 7.05 -10.00
C VAL A 222 -10.79 6.69 -9.77
N MET A 223 -10.37 5.58 -10.37
CA MET A 223 -9.05 5.01 -10.21
C MET A 223 -8.20 5.39 -11.44
N ILE A 224 -7.15 6.19 -11.23
CA ILE A 224 -6.33 6.75 -12.31
C ILE A 224 -5.05 5.92 -12.50
N ASP A 225 -4.85 5.36 -13.68
CA ASP A 225 -3.61 4.62 -13.96
C ASP A 225 -2.38 5.54 -13.88
N SER A 226 -1.34 5.04 -13.23
CA SER A 226 -0.03 5.70 -13.13
C SER A 226 0.95 5.19 -14.20
N ILE A 227 0.50 4.25 -15.03
CA ILE A 227 1.14 3.69 -16.24
C ILE A 227 2.47 2.98 -15.95
N GLU A 228 3.50 3.74 -15.62
CA GLU A 228 4.85 3.23 -15.41
C GLU A 228 5.62 4.08 -14.37
N PRO A 229 6.64 3.49 -13.70
CA PRO A 229 7.31 4.13 -12.57
C PRO A 229 7.90 5.53 -12.83
N GLY A 230 8.41 5.80 -14.03
CA GLY A 230 8.99 7.07 -14.45
C GLY A 230 7.94 8.18 -14.53
N LEU A 231 6.85 7.95 -15.27
CA LEU A 231 5.70 8.84 -15.37
C LEU A 231 5.09 9.09 -14.00
N ARG A 232 4.86 8.03 -13.22
CA ARG A 232 4.37 8.12 -11.85
C ARG A 232 5.23 9.05 -10.99
N SER A 233 6.55 8.96 -11.11
CA SER A 233 7.50 9.79 -10.36
C SER A 233 7.54 11.25 -10.83
N ARG A 234 7.04 11.54 -12.03
CA ARG A 234 6.91 12.89 -12.59
C ARG A 234 5.56 13.54 -12.26
N GLU A 235 4.47 12.77 -12.32
CA GLU A 235 3.11 13.30 -12.19
C GLU A 235 2.58 13.35 -10.76
N LEU A 236 2.88 12.35 -9.92
CA LEU A 236 2.31 12.31 -8.58
C LEU A 236 2.98 13.27 -7.58
N PRO A 237 4.32 13.43 -7.55
CA PRO A 237 4.96 14.27 -6.55
C PRO A 237 4.76 15.78 -6.82
N CYS A 238 3.70 16.35 -6.22
CA CYS A 238 3.42 17.79 -6.23
C CYS A 238 3.47 18.46 -7.62
N SER A 239 2.99 17.76 -8.66
CA SER A 239 2.98 18.27 -10.04
C SER A 239 1.83 19.26 -10.25
N PRO A 240 2.11 20.52 -10.65
CA PRO A 240 1.07 21.47 -11.04
C PRO A 240 0.30 21.01 -12.28
N ASP A 241 1.00 20.57 -13.33
CA ASP A 241 0.37 20.15 -14.59
C ASP A 241 -0.63 19.00 -14.39
N PHE A 242 -0.31 18.06 -13.51
CA PHE A 242 -1.21 16.95 -13.21
C PHE A 242 -2.40 17.38 -12.33
N LEU A 243 -2.19 18.34 -11.41
CA LEU A 243 -3.26 18.94 -10.63
C LEU A 243 -4.21 19.76 -11.52
N ASP A 244 -3.69 20.51 -12.48
CA ASP A 244 -4.47 21.28 -13.44
C ASP A 244 -5.32 20.36 -14.31
N ALA A 245 -4.76 19.24 -14.79
CA ALA A 245 -5.54 18.23 -15.52
C ALA A 245 -6.61 17.57 -14.63
N LEU A 246 -6.30 17.29 -13.36
CA LEU A 246 -7.27 16.73 -12.42
C LEU A 246 -8.47 17.69 -12.24
N THR A 247 -8.19 18.96 -11.99
CA THR A 247 -9.20 19.96 -11.60
C THR A 247 -9.91 20.60 -12.79
N GLY A 248 -9.21 20.80 -13.90
CA GLY A 248 -9.69 21.41 -15.14
C GLY A 248 -10.30 20.43 -16.15
N ASP A 249 -9.88 19.16 -16.14
CA ASP A 249 -10.34 18.18 -17.12
C ASP A 249 -11.16 17.06 -16.46
N LEU A 250 -10.58 16.32 -15.50
CA LEU A 250 -11.23 15.14 -14.92
C LEU A 250 -12.48 15.49 -14.12
N LEU A 251 -12.36 16.33 -13.09
CA LEU A 251 -13.49 16.62 -12.19
C LEU A 251 -14.69 17.25 -12.94
N PRO A 252 -14.51 18.21 -13.88
CA PRO A 252 -15.60 18.71 -14.69
C PRO A 252 -16.27 17.63 -15.55
N ASN A 253 -15.48 16.70 -16.13
CA ASN A 253 -16.02 15.57 -16.90
C ASN A 253 -16.89 14.66 -16.03
N LEU A 254 -16.45 14.34 -14.82
CA LEU A 254 -17.21 13.53 -13.87
C LEU A 254 -18.53 14.22 -13.47
N ARG A 255 -18.53 15.54 -13.27
CA ARG A 255 -19.77 16.29 -12.99
C ARG A 255 -20.75 16.21 -14.16
N ALA A 256 -20.25 16.40 -15.39
CA ALA A 256 -21.09 16.44 -16.58
C ALA A 256 -21.65 15.07 -16.98
N ARG A 257 -20.86 14.00 -16.89
CA ARG A 257 -21.21 12.66 -17.41
C ARG A 257 -21.67 11.68 -16.34
N TRP A 258 -21.17 11.83 -15.11
CA TRP A 258 -21.34 10.86 -14.04
C TRP A 258 -22.13 11.40 -12.85
N GLY A 259 -22.70 12.60 -12.94
CA GLY A 259 -23.52 13.19 -11.87
C GLY A 259 -22.74 13.47 -10.59
N ALA A 260 -21.41 13.61 -10.68
CA ALA A 260 -20.56 13.95 -9.54
C ALA A 260 -20.93 15.30 -8.93
N THR A 261 -20.68 15.43 -7.62
CA THR A 261 -20.91 16.65 -6.85
C THR A 261 -20.02 17.80 -7.32
N GLY A 262 -20.54 19.02 -7.16
CA GLY A 262 -19.76 20.26 -7.27
C GLY A 262 -19.24 20.77 -5.92
N ASP A 263 -19.66 20.15 -4.80
CA ASP A 263 -19.20 20.51 -3.47
C ASP A 263 -17.81 19.91 -3.19
N PRO A 264 -16.75 20.74 -3.05
CA PRO A 264 -15.41 20.24 -2.80
C PRO A 264 -15.32 19.45 -1.49
N SER A 265 -16.16 19.73 -0.50
CA SER A 265 -16.16 18.99 0.77
C SER A 265 -16.47 17.50 0.60
N SER A 266 -17.14 17.15 -0.51
CA SER A 266 -17.54 15.80 -0.90
C SER A 266 -16.66 15.21 -2.02
N VAL A 267 -15.53 15.85 -2.37
CA VAL A 267 -14.53 15.35 -3.32
C VAL A 267 -13.23 15.05 -2.58
N LEU A 268 -12.82 13.78 -2.62
CA LEU A 268 -11.62 13.28 -1.95
C LEU A 268 -10.60 12.77 -2.95
N ALA A 269 -9.31 12.93 -2.63
CA ALA A 269 -8.21 12.24 -3.29
C ALA A 269 -7.57 11.23 -2.32
N GLY A 270 -7.09 10.10 -2.82
CA GLY A 270 -6.51 9.05 -2.00
C GLY A 270 -5.39 8.30 -2.70
N GLY A 271 -4.41 7.83 -1.92
CA GLY A 271 -3.36 6.97 -2.45
C GLY A 271 -2.28 6.65 -1.43
N SER A 272 -1.32 5.85 -1.88
CA SER A 272 -0.17 5.41 -1.08
C SER A 272 1.14 5.96 -1.61
N SER A 273 2.14 6.18 -0.74
CA SER A 273 3.46 6.66 -1.14
C SER A 273 3.36 8.00 -1.90
N TYR A 274 3.84 8.09 -3.14
CA TYR A 274 3.62 9.26 -3.99
C TYR A 274 2.13 9.57 -4.25
N GLY A 275 1.24 8.58 -4.27
CA GLY A 275 -0.20 8.83 -4.34
C GLY A 275 -0.74 9.54 -3.09
N GLY A 276 -0.23 9.19 -1.90
CA GLY A 276 -0.58 9.88 -0.65
C GLY A 276 -0.05 11.32 -0.62
N LEU A 277 1.16 11.52 -1.14
CA LEU A 277 1.75 12.84 -1.38
C LEU A 277 0.88 13.67 -2.36
N ALA A 278 0.49 13.09 -3.50
CA ALA A 278 -0.34 13.72 -4.52
C ALA A 278 -1.71 14.12 -3.98
N ALA A 279 -2.35 13.23 -3.21
CA ALA A 279 -3.64 13.49 -2.58
C ALA A 279 -3.56 14.67 -1.60
N THR A 280 -2.53 14.66 -0.76
CA THR A 280 -2.26 15.75 0.20
C THR A 280 -2.00 17.07 -0.53
N TYR A 281 -1.21 17.03 -1.60
CA TYR A 281 -0.92 18.18 -2.46
C TYR A 281 -2.19 18.77 -3.08
N ALA A 282 -3.04 17.93 -3.69
CA ALA A 282 -4.29 18.37 -4.31
C ALA A 282 -5.21 19.07 -3.31
N ALA A 283 -5.42 18.48 -2.12
CA ALA A 283 -6.26 19.07 -1.10
C ALA A 283 -5.70 20.38 -0.50
N LEU A 284 -4.37 20.59 -0.55
CA LEU A 284 -3.74 21.82 -0.08
C LEU A 284 -3.68 22.93 -1.14
N GLN A 285 -3.58 22.58 -2.42
CA GLN A 285 -3.36 23.56 -3.50
C GLN A 285 -4.62 23.89 -4.29
N ALA A 286 -5.62 23.00 -4.28
CA ALA A 286 -6.91 23.23 -4.92
C ALA A 286 -8.09 22.88 -3.98
N PRO A 287 -8.15 23.48 -2.77
CA PRO A 287 -9.20 23.20 -1.78
C PRO A 287 -10.63 23.50 -2.29
N GLU A 288 -10.78 24.36 -3.29
CA GLU A 288 -12.03 24.65 -4.00
C GLU A 288 -12.50 23.51 -4.92
N HIS A 289 -11.66 22.50 -5.13
CA HIS A 289 -11.95 21.33 -5.96
C HIS A 289 -11.84 20.01 -5.19
N VAL A 290 -10.89 19.90 -4.27
CA VAL A 290 -10.62 18.68 -3.48
C VAL A 290 -10.60 19.03 -2.00
N GLY A 291 -11.68 18.72 -1.28
CA GLY A 291 -11.84 19.08 0.13
C GLY A 291 -11.26 18.07 1.11
N GLY A 292 -10.69 16.96 0.65
CA GLY A 292 -9.98 16.06 1.55
C GLY A 292 -9.04 15.05 0.91
N ALA A 293 -8.13 14.54 1.72
CA ALA A 293 -7.08 13.62 1.30
C ALA A 293 -6.96 12.40 2.22
N VAL A 294 -6.88 11.21 1.62
CA VAL A 294 -6.48 9.96 2.28
C VAL A 294 -5.04 9.65 1.90
N SER A 295 -4.11 9.85 2.84
CA SER A 295 -2.66 9.65 2.60
C SER A 295 -2.14 8.46 3.36
N LEU A 296 -1.68 7.43 2.64
CA LEU A 296 -1.13 6.20 3.20
C LEU A 296 0.38 6.17 2.97
N SER A 297 1.15 6.19 4.06
CA SER A 297 2.62 6.20 4.04
C SER A 297 3.15 7.24 3.05
N GLY A 298 2.64 8.48 3.18
CA GLY A 298 2.90 9.57 2.24
C GLY A 298 4.38 9.82 2.07
N SER A 299 4.85 9.98 0.82
CA SER A 299 6.27 10.22 0.51
C SER A 299 6.69 11.66 0.79
N PHE A 300 6.47 12.14 2.02
CA PHE A 300 6.77 13.51 2.45
C PHE A 300 8.26 13.79 2.64
N TRP A 301 9.11 12.79 2.44
CA TRP A 301 10.53 13.00 2.20
C TRP A 301 10.78 13.75 0.89
N TRP A 302 9.83 13.75 -0.06
CA TRP A 302 9.99 14.45 -1.32
C TRP A 302 9.93 15.98 -1.15
N PRO A 303 10.84 16.73 -1.82
CA PRO A 303 11.98 16.25 -2.58
C PRO A 303 13.20 16.01 -1.68
N ARG A 304 13.99 14.96 -1.96
CA ARG A 304 15.37 14.82 -1.45
C ARG A 304 16.37 15.10 -2.57
N PRO A 305 17.53 15.71 -2.31
CA PRO A 305 18.56 15.88 -3.33
C PRO A 305 18.88 14.55 -4.05
N PRO A 306 19.05 14.54 -5.38
CA PRO A 306 19.12 15.71 -6.28
C PRO A 306 17.76 16.20 -6.82
N MET A 307 16.63 15.72 -6.29
CA MET A 307 15.30 16.14 -6.74
C MET A 307 15.06 17.63 -6.44
N VAL A 308 14.35 18.30 -7.35
CA VAL A 308 14.01 19.72 -7.24
C VAL A 308 12.51 19.87 -7.09
N GLY A 309 12.08 20.70 -6.15
CA GLY A 309 10.68 20.98 -5.88
C GLY A 309 10.51 21.66 -4.54
N ARG A 310 9.27 22.01 -4.23
CA ARG A 310 8.88 22.57 -2.93
C ARG A 310 8.12 21.52 -2.13
N SER A 311 8.62 21.15 -0.95
CA SER A 311 8.05 20.08 -0.12
C SER A 311 6.67 20.43 0.41
N ILE A 312 5.91 19.43 0.86
CA ILE A 312 4.62 19.64 1.54
C ILE A 312 4.81 20.45 2.82
N GLN A 313 5.87 20.17 3.59
CA GLN A 313 6.20 20.89 4.82
C GLN A 313 6.35 22.39 4.55
N GLN A 314 7.11 22.74 3.51
CA GLN A 314 7.29 24.14 3.10
C GLN A 314 5.96 24.76 2.65
N ARG A 315 5.10 24.02 1.93
CA ARG A 315 3.80 24.51 1.46
C ARG A 315 2.84 24.77 2.60
N VAL A 316 2.68 23.81 3.52
CA VAL A 316 1.86 23.97 4.71
C VAL A 316 2.35 25.16 5.54
N ALA A 317 3.66 25.42 5.56
CA ALA A 317 4.25 26.55 6.27
C ALA A 317 3.84 27.94 5.73
N ASP A 318 3.30 28.06 4.52
CA ASP A 318 2.89 29.36 3.95
C ASP A 318 1.38 29.46 3.71
N LEU A 319 0.62 28.40 4.02
CA LEU A 319 -0.82 28.36 3.78
C LEU A 319 -1.59 28.85 5.00
N ASP A 320 -2.61 29.67 4.74
CA ASP A 320 -3.70 29.92 5.66
C ASP A 320 -4.57 28.66 5.81
N PRO A 321 -5.13 28.37 6.99
CA PRO A 321 -6.06 27.26 7.17
C PRO A 321 -7.23 27.33 6.20
N GLY A 322 -7.39 26.29 5.38
CA GLY A 322 -8.55 26.07 4.52
C GLY A 322 -9.52 25.03 5.09
N GLY A 323 -10.61 24.77 4.38
CA GLY A 323 -11.61 23.76 4.76
C GLY A 323 -11.19 22.30 4.51
N SER A 324 -9.96 22.05 4.05
CA SER A 324 -9.47 20.73 3.68
C SER A 324 -9.26 19.82 4.89
N ARG A 325 -9.58 18.53 4.71
CA ARG A 325 -9.55 17.51 5.76
C ARG A 325 -8.62 16.35 5.39
N PHE A 326 -7.85 15.86 6.35
CA PHE A 326 -6.82 14.87 6.11
C PHE A 326 -7.04 13.62 6.95
N TRP A 327 -7.05 12.47 6.31
CA TRP A 327 -6.93 11.18 6.96
C TRP A 327 -5.61 10.55 6.54
N MET A 328 -4.75 10.30 7.51
CA MET A 328 -3.37 9.90 7.28
C MET A 328 -3.06 8.62 8.05
N ALA A 329 -2.31 7.72 7.43
CA ALA A 329 -1.78 6.55 8.13
C ALA A 329 -0.34 6.27 7.69
N ALA A 330 0.51 5.79 8.61
CA ALA A 330 1.88 5.36 8.30
C ALA A 330 2.28 4.10 9.08
N GLY A 331 3.16 3.30 8.50
CA GLY A 331 3.63 2.06 9.12
C GLY A 331 4.73 2.30 10.15
N LEU A 332 4.62 1.67 11.32
CA LEU A 332 5.65 1.67 12.37
C LEU A 332 6.99 1.10 11.89
N LEU A 333 6.96 0.22 10.87
CA LEU A 333 8.14 -0.42 10.31
C LEU A 333 8.61 0.27 9.02
N GLU A 334 8.37 1.58 8.90
CA GLU A 334 8.83 2.44 7.81
C GLU A 334 9.83 3.49 8.33
N PRO A 335 11.04 3.10 8.79
CA PRO A 335 11.96 4.02 9.47
C PRO A 335 12.47 5.18 8.59
N ARG A 336 12.21 5.14 7.27
CA ARG A 336 12.56 6.21 6.32
C ARG A 336 11.40 7.14 5.96
N LEU A 337 10.19 6.89 6.49
CA LEU A 337 8.97 7.64 6.12
C LEU A 337 8.13 8.06 7.34
N ILE A 338 8.16 7.30 8.43
CA ILE A 338 7.22 7.53 9.54
C ILE A 338 7.41 8.91 10.18
N GLU A 339 8.65 9.36 10.37
CA GLU A 339 8.93 10.67 10.97
C GLU A 339 8.45 11.82 10.07
N GLU A 340 8.63 11.72 8.76
CA GLU A 340 8.10 12.73 7.83
C GLU A 340 6.57 12.75 7.81
N ASN A 341 5.91 11.61 8.00
CA ASN A 341 4.46 11.55 8.15
C ASN A 341 3.98 12.16 9.48
N ARG A 342 4.71 11.95 10.57
CA ARG A 342 4.46 12.60 11.87
C ARG A 342 4.66 14.12 11.79
N GLU A 343 5.72 14.57 11.12
CA GLU A 343 6.02 15.99 10.91
C GLU A 343 4.89 16.67 10.12
N VAL A 344 4.49 16.13 8.97
CA VAL A 344 3.41 16.71 8.16
C VAL A 344 2.08 16.74 8.93
N ARG A 345 1.75 15.68 9.68
CA ARG A 345 0.60 15.67 10.58
C ARG A 345 0.65 16.83 11.57
N ASP A 346 1.79 17.03 12.23
CA ASP A 346 1.93 18.07 13.25
C ASP A 346 1.87 19.48 12.65
N LEU A 347 2.47 19.68 11.48
CA LEU A 347 2.36 20.94 10.73
C LEU A 347 0.91 21.25 10.32
N LEU A 348 0.20 20.27 9.76
CA LEU A 348 -1.21 20.45 9.36
C LEU A 348 -2.08 20.81 10.58
N ARG A 349 -1.90 20.12 11.71
CA ARG A 349 -2.62 20.42 12.97
C ARG A 349 -2.27 21.79 13.52
N ALA A 350 -0.99 22.17 13.52
CA ALA A 350 -0.55 23.48 13.96
C ALA A 350 -1.12 24.62 13.10
N ARG A 351 -1.44 24.33 11.84
CA ARG A 351 -2.16 25.25 10.93
C ARG A 351 -3.66 25.24 11.07
N GLY A 352 -4.24 24.37 11.90
CA GLY A 352 -5.68 24.34 12.15
C GLY A 352 -6.48 23.49 11.16
N PHE A 353 -5.83 22.65 10.34
CA PHE A 353 -6.54 21.67 9.52
C PHE A 353 -7.11 20.53 10.38
N ASP A 354 -8.21 19.93 9.91
CA ASP A 354 -8.74 18.70 10.49
C ASP A 354 -7.89 17.50 10.04
N VAL A 355 -7.26 16.82 11.00
CA VAL A 355 -6.31 15.73 10.74
C VAL A 355 -6.57 14.54 11.65
N THR A 356 -7.07 13.45 11.05
CA THR A 356 -7.04 12.12 11.64
C THR A 356 -5.75 11.42 11.23
N TYR A 357 -5.00 10.91 12.21
CA TYR A 357 -3.74 10.21 11.96
C TYR A 357 -3.71 8.86 12.67
N ARG A 358 -3.22 7.82 12.00
CA ARG A 358 -3.04 6.47 12.55
C ARG A 358 -1.65 5.92 12.26
N GLU A 359 -1.18 5.07 13.16
CA GLU A 359 0.00 4.24 12.94
C GLU A 359 -0.45 2.78 12.94
N PHE A 360 0.14 1.97 12.05
CA PHE A 360 -0.14 0.54 11.98
C PHE A 360 1.15 -0.26 12.10
N CYS A 361 1.06 -1.47 12.66
CA CYS A 361 2.20 -2.37 12.76
C CYS A 361 2.42 -3.09 11.43
N GLY A 362 3.14 -2.43 10.53
CA GLY A 362 3.47 -2.90 9.20
C GLY A 362 4.49 -1.97 8.57
N GLY A 363 4.97 -2.34 7.40
CA GLY A 363 5.84 -1.48 6.59
C GLY A 363 5.10 -0.90 5.37
N HIS A 364 5.89 -0.58 4.35
CA HIS A 364 5.46 0.09 3.13
C HIS A 364 4.76 -0.88 2.17
N ASP A 365 3.53 -1.29 2.49
CA ASP A 365 2.85 -2.44 1.88
C ASP A 365 1.34 -2.23 1.63
N TYR A 366 0.88 -2.63 0.44
CA TYR A 366 -0.55 -2.64 0.09
C TYR A 366 -1.38 -3.62 0.90
N VAL A 367 -0.76 -4.64 1.51
CA VAL A 367 -1.44 -5.52 2.46
C VAL A 367 -2.13 -4.71 3.54
N GLN A 368 -1.52 -3.62 4.03
CA GLN A 368 -2.14 -2.73 5.02
C GLN A 368 -3.03 -1.68 4.35
N TRP A 369 -2.53 -1.05 3.29
CA TRP A 369 -3.21 0.09 2.64
C TRP A 369 -4.56 -0.24 2.03
N ARG A 370 -4.78 -1.49 1.57
CA ARG A 370 -6.05 -1.93 0.96
C ARG A 370 -7.27 -1.74 1.88
N ASP A 371 -7.07 -1.87 3.19
CA ASP A 371 -8.14 -1.66 4.19
C ASP A 371 -8.21 -0.18 4.60
N LEU A 372 -7.05 0.42 4.85
CA LEU A 372 -6.93 1.79 5.37
C LEU A 372 -7.40 2.85 4.36
N LEU A 373 -7.28 2.60 3.05
CA LEU A 373 -7.81 3.53 2.03
C LEU A 373 -9.33 3.67 2.16
N VAL A 374 -10.03 2.53 2.30
CA VAL A 374 -11.50 2.50 2.44
C VAL A 374 -11.91 3.05 3.80
N GLU A 375 -11.16 2.73 4.86
CA GLU A 375 -11.40 3.32 6.18
C GLU A 375 -11.29 4.85 6.15
N GLY A 376 -10.18 5.39 5.62
CA GLY A 376 -9.96 6.83 5.54
C GLY A 376 -10.99 7.54 4.68
N ALA A 377 -11.34 6.98 3.53
CA ALA A 377 -12.39 7.52 2.67
C ALA A 377 -13.74 7.53 3.39
N SER A 378 -14.11 6.44 4.08
CA SER A 378 -15.36 6.36 4.84
C SER A 378 -15.43 7.41 5.96
N ALA A 379 -14.31 7.66 6.64
CA ALA A 379 -14.21 8.63 7.72
C ALA A 379 -14.41 10.07 7.21
N LEU A 380 -13.78 10.41 6.08
CA LEU A 380 -13.89 11.75 5.50
C LEU A 380 -15.24 12.00 4.80
N LEU A 381 -15.82 10.98 4.15
CA LEU A 381 -17.15 11.09 3.54
C LEU A 381 -18.26 11.22 4.59
N GLY A 382 -18.07 10.60 5.76
CA GLY A 382 -19.01 10.65 6.85
C GLY A 382 -20.21 9.72 6.68
N ARG A 383 -21.14 9.83 7.64
CA ARG A 383 -22.37 9.03 7.71
C ARG A 383 -23.36 9.51 6.66
N SER A 384 -24.18 8.59 6.17
CA SER A 384 -25.39 8.93 5.43
C SER A 384 -26.43 9.53 6.39
N ASP A 385 -27.18 10.55 5.95
CA ASP A 385 -28.28 11.14 6.73
C ASP A 385 -29.55 10.24 6.75
N VAL A 386 -29.39 8.94 6.50
CA VAL A 386 -30.48 7.96 6.32
C VAL A 386 -30.47 6.95 7.46
#